data_AF-A0A7K3ZKC1-F1
#
_entry.id   AF-A0A7K3ZKC1-F1
#
_cell.length_a   1.000
_cell.length_b   1.000
_cell.length_c   1.000
_cell.angle_alpha   90.00
_cell.angle_beta   90.00
_cell.angle_gamma   90.00
#
_symmetry.space_group_name_H-M   'P 1'
#
loop_
_entity.id
_entity.type
_entity.pdbx_description
1 polymer ?
#
loop_
_entity_poly.entity_id
_entity_poly.type
_entity_poly.pdbx_seq_one_letter_code
_entity_poly.pdbx_strand_id
1 'polypeptide(L)'
;MSFNYSEIEKKWQERWIEEGLNRADRDEGKPKFMLIFAYPGVTGYLHVGHMRGFSYVDAIGRYKRMTGHNVMFPVGTHATGNGAISLASRIARKDQDILDYLIRNGCPEEKLEELTDPLSVVGFFNDVYVNDYWKRFGFLADWRRFTCTLYPDYSRFMQWQFRKLMDAGLLIQKPYFAPACPECGPVAVDASETDLSKGGNAETQEYTLLKFRCGDMHLVAATLRPETVYGQVCFWVNPEVDYVRLSYGGETWVVSPQAAEKLSFQKDGVSVTGSIPGRDLIGLMCEAPMIHREIPVLPAAFCDPDVGTGLVTSVPSDAPDDWISLEAVKRDPEAVSVYGISRELLDSVVPVSIISMEGYGEFPARDAIGRLGITEPGDPMLEEAKKQVYKDGYHTGRMKEVCGPFAGMRVEEAKERMKQQMLDSGEADVFYDLTEEVLCRCGGRVHIHRIDDQWFIDYGNEELTERTSAHCRSMTINPPEYAENVHGVLRWFRERACVRLGNWLGTRFPFDDRWIIEAISDSTLYP
;
A
#
# COMPACT_ATOMS: atom_id res chain seq x y z
N MET A 1 26.62 -3.51 51.54
CA MET A 1 27.09 -4.37 50.45
C MET A 1 26.09 -4.22 49.31
N SER A 2 26.52 -3.71 48.15
CA SER A 2 25.66 -3.70 46.96
C SER A 2 25.55 -5.14 46.46
N PHE A 3 24.33 -5.65 46.32
CA PHE A 3 24.10 -6.95 45.69
C PHE A 3 24.58 -6.90 44.23
N ASN A 4 25.46 -7.82 43.83
CA ASN A 4 25.84 -7.99 42.44
C ASN A 4 24.77 -8.86 41.74
N TYR A 5 23.77 -8.21 41.15
CA TYR A 5 22.68 -8.90 40.46
C TYR A 5 23.17 -9.74 39.27
N SER A 6 24.20 -9.28 38.55
CA SER A 6 24.77 -10.01 37.40
C SER A 6 25.35 -11.38 37.79
N GLU A 7 25.99 -11.48 38.96
CA GLU A 7 26.49 -12.77 39.48
C GLU A 7 25.34 -13.70 39.86
N ILE A 8 24.27 -13.16 40.44
CA ILE A 8 23.09 -13.94 40.84
C ILE A 8 22.32 -14.43 39.61
N GLU A 9 22.12 -13.58 38.61
CA GLU A 9 21.47 -13.92 37.34
C GLU A 9 22.20 -15.07 36.65
N LYS A 10 23.52 -14.92 36.46
CA LYS A 10 24.36 -15.95 35.83
C LYS A 10 24.28 -17.29 36.56
N LYS A 11 24.41 -17.28 37.89
CA LYS A 11 24.29 -18.48 38.74
C LYS A 11 22.98 -19.23 38.50
N TRP A 12 21.85 -18.52 38.43
CA TRP A 12 20.55 -19.15 38.25
C TRP A 12 20.30 -19.61 36.81
N GLN A 13 20.76 -18.84 35.82
CA GLN A 13 20.67 -19.21 34.40
C GLN A 13 21.40 -20.51 34.12
N GLU A 14 22.64 -20.65 34.62
CA GLU A 14 23.45 -21.87 34.50
C GLU A 14 22.71 -23.06 35.14
N ARG A 15 22.26 -22.91 36.39
CA ARG A 15 21.53 -23.96 37.10
C ARG A 15 20.24 -24.37 36.40
N TRP A 16 19.46 -23.43 35.88
CA TRP A 16 18.21 -23.76 35.18
C TRP A 16 18.44 -24.57 33.90
N ILE A 17 19.54 -24.30 33.20
CA ILE A 17 19.92 -25.04 31.98
C ILE A 17 20.44 -26.44 32.35
N GLU A 18 21.29 -26.55 33.38
CA GLU A 18 21.81 -27.83 33.90
C GLU A 18 20.69 -28.78 34.33
N GLU A 19 19.69 -28.24 35.03
CA GLU A 19 18.49 -28.98 35.46
C GLU A 19 17.49 -29.20 34.31
N GLY A 20 17.76 -28.68 33.11
CA GLY A 20 16.91 -28.86 31.93
C GLY A 20 15.55 -28.16 32.01
N LEU A 21 15.38 -27.12 32.83
CA LEU A 21 14.10 -26.42 33.04
C LEU A 21 13.55 -25.74 31.77
N ASN A 22 14.43 -25.51 30.81
CA ASN A 22 14.11 -24.93 29.52
C ASN A 22 13.69 -25.99 28.48
N ARG A 23 13.77 -27.29 28.81
CA ARG A 23 13.41 -28.40 27.92
C ARG A 23 11.97 -28.83 28.16
N ALA A 24 11.21 -28.95 27.07
CA ALA A 24 9.87 -29.49 27.09
C ALA A 24 9.83 -30.81 26.31
N ASP A 25 9.58 -31.90 27.01
CA ASP A 25 9.30 -33.21 26.45
C ASP A 25 7.86 -33.61 26.81
N ARG A 26 7.22 -34.43 25.99
CA ARG A 26 5.82 -34.83 26.23
C ARG A 26 5.72 -35.59 27.57
N ASP A 27 4.83 -35.12 28.43
CA ASP A 27 4.54 -35.69 29.75
C ASP A 27 3.03 -35.85 29.86
N GLU A 28 2.54 -37.09 29.84
CA GLU A 28 1.10 -37.38 29.91
C GLU A 28 0.52 -37.17 31.32
N GLY A 29 1.38 -37.08 32.33
CA GLY A 29 0.98 -36.82 33.72
C GLY A 29 0.69 -35.34 34.02
N LYS A 30 0.93 -34.44 33.08
CA LYS A 30 0.75 -32.98 33.25
C LYS A 30 -0.07 -32.37 32.12
N PRO A 31 -0.94 -31.39 32.40
CA PRO A 31 -1.62 -30.65 31.35
C PRO A 31 -0.60 -29.89 30.49
N LYS A 32 -0.70 -30.01 29.16
CA LYS A 32 0.17 -29.28 28.22
C LYS A 32 -0.15 -27.78 28.23
N PHE A 33 0.87 -26.96 28.06
CA PHE A 33 0.70 -25.53 27.82
C PHE A 33 1.78 -25.04 26.83
N MET A 34 1.37 -24.69 25.62
CA MET A 34 2.26 -24.17 24.59
C MET A 34 2.07 -22.67 24.46
N LEU A 35 3.18 -21.93 24.41
CA LEU A 35 3.22 -20.50 24.18
C LEU A 35 4.09 -20.22 22.97
N ILE A 36 3.71 -19.22 22.17
CA ILE A 36 4.51 -18.74 21.06
C ILE A 36 4.51 -17.21 21.12
N PHE A 37 5.66 -16.60 20.85
CA PHE A 37 5.76 -15.19 20.51
C PHE A 37 6.19 -15.10 19.04
N ALA A 38 5.63 -14.14 18.28
CA ALA A 38 5.99 -13.96 16.88
C ALA A 38 7.51 -13.79 16.74
N TYR A 39 8.11 -14.54 15.81
CA TYR A 39 9.55 -14.53 15.60
C TYR A 39 9.98 -13.15 15.08
N PRO A 40 10.98 -12.50 15.71
CA PRO A 40 11.40 -11.19 15.27
C PRO A 40 12.08 -11.25 13.91
N GLY A 41 11.88 -10.20 13.12
CA GLY A 41 12.59 -9.96 11.87
C GLY A 41 14.09 -9.80 12.09
N VAL A 42 14.91 -10.33 11.18
CA VAL A 42 16.37 -10.17 11.23
C VAL A 42 16.81 -8.91 10.47
N THR A 43 16.62 -7.76 11.10
CA THR A 43 16.90 -6.43 10.52
C THR A 43 17.88 -5.59 11.33
N GLY A 44 18.34 -6.08 12.49
CA GLY A 44 19.23 -5.34 13.39
C GLY A 44 19.14 -5.82 14.83
N TYR A 45 19.62 -5.04 15.79
CA TYR A 45 19.49 -5.34 17.22
C TYR A 45 18.06 -5.16 17.73
N LEU A 46 17.60 -6.06 18.62
CA LEU A 46 16.28 -5.97 19.25
C LEU A 46 16.23 -4.83 20.28
N HIS A 47 15.23 -3.96 20.17
CA HIS A 47 14.93 -2.94 21.18
C HIS A 47 14.03 -3.46 22.33
N VAL A 48 13.87 -2.65 23.39
CA VAL A 48 13.06 -2.95 24.59
C VAL A 48 11.60 -3.35 24.30
N GLY A 49 11.01 -2.85 23.21
CA GLY A 49 9.69 -3.27 22.75
C GLY A 49 9.58 -4.78 22.47
N HIS A 50 10.60 -5.39 21.86
CA HIS A 50 10.64 -6.85 21.67
C HIS A 50 10.72 -7.56 23.02
N MET A 51 11.60 -7.09 23.90
CA MET A 51 11.80 -7.70 25.23
C MET A 51 10.53 -7.67 26.08
N ARG A 52 9.70 -6.64 25.95
CA ARG A 52 8.38 -6.58 26.60
C ARG A 52 7.49 -7.77 26.21
N GLY A 53 7.42 -8.10 24.92
CA GLY A 53 6.63 -9.23 24.43
C GLY A 53 7.12 -10.58 24.97
N PHE A 54 8.43 -10.85 24.83
CA PHE A 54 9.05 -12.06 25.38
C PHE A 54 8.89 -12.18 26.91
N SER A 55 8.97 -11.07 27.64
CA SER A 55 8.80 -11.04 29.10
C SER A 55 7.39 -11.47 29.54
N TYR A 56 6.34 -11.08 28.80
CA TYR A 56 4.99 -11.55 29.09
C TYR A 56 4.86 -13.06 28.89
N VAL A 57 5.42 -13.57 27.80
CA VAL A 57 5.39 -15.01 27.50
C VAL A 57 6.14 -15.81 28.56
N ASP A 58 7.34 -15.38 28.95
CA ASP A 58 8.13 -16.05 29.99
C ASP A 58 7.44 -16.00 31.37
N ALA A 59 6.86 -14.86 31.75
CA ALA A 59 6.12 -14.72 33.00
C ALA A 59 4.91 -15.66 33.07
N ILE A 60 4.10 -15.72 32.01
CA ILE A 60 2.96 -16.65 31.91
C ILE A 60 3.47 -18.09 31.92
N GLY A 61 4.53 -18.40 31.19
CA GLY A 61 5.13 -19.73 31.13
C GLY A 61 5.60 -20.20 32.50
N ARG A 62 6.31 -19.35 33.27
CA ARG A 62 6.74 -19.65 34.64
C ARG A 62 5.56 -19.87 35.58
N TYR A 63 4.54 -19.01 35.54
CA TYR A 63 3.32 -19.19 36.31
C TYR A 63 2.63 -20.53 36.00
N LYS A 64 2.57 -20.92 34.72
CA LYS A 64 1.98 -22.20 34.30
C LYS A 64 2.79 -23.40 34.75
N ARG A 65 4.13 -23.33 34.71
CA ARG A 65 5.01 -24.36 35.31
C ARG A 65 4.75 -24.50 36.81
N MET A 66 4.66 -23.38 37.55
CA MET A 66 4.40 -23.37 38.99
C MET A 66 3.02 -23.91 39.35
N THR A 67 2.06 -23.86 38.42
CA THR A 67 0.70 -24.42 38.58
C THR A 67 0.57 -25.83 37.98
N GLY A 68 1.68 -26.53 37.78
CA GLY A 68 1.71 -27.95 37.43
C GLY A 68 1.61 -28.29 35.94
N HIS A 69 1.66 -27.30 35.05
CA HIS A 69 1.60 -27.55 33.60
C HIS A 69 2.96 -27.97 33.05
N ASN A 70 2.93 -28.78 31.99
CA ASN A 70 4.09 -29.03 31.15
C ASN A 70 4.17 -27.94 30.06
N VAL A 71 5.11 -27.00 30.24
CA VAL A 71 5.18 -25.77 29.44
C VAL A 71 6.22 -25.89 28.34
N MET A 72 5.80 -25.67 27.09
CA MET A 72 6.67 -25.55 25.93
C MET A 72 6.69 -24.12 25.43
N PHE A 73 7.89 -23.56 25.27
CA PHE A 73 8.12 -22.24 24.68
C PHE A 73 9.24 -22.34 23.64
N PRO A 74 8.92 -22.51 22.35
CA PRO A 74 9.89 -22.40 21.27
C PRO A 74 10.15 -20.92 20.94
N VAL A 75 11.30 -20.67 20.33
CA VAL A 75 11.70 -19.36 19.81
C VAL A 75 12.35 -19.54 18.46
N GLY A 76 12.33 -18.51 17.62
CA GLY A 76 12.92 -18.54 16.30
C GLY A 76 13.11 -17.14 15.76
N THR A 77 13.66 -17.05 14.54
CA THR A 77 13.85 -15.79 13.83
C THR A 77 13.18 -15.81 12.47
N HIS A 78 12.65 -14.66 12.07
CA HIS A 78 12.02 -14.45 10.77
C HIS A 78 13.00 -13.72 9.85
N ALA A 79 13.63 -14.46 8.95
CA ALA A 79 14.63 -13.92 8.02
C ALA A 79 14.13 -13.91 6.56
N THR A 80 12.89 -14.34 6.33
CA THR A 80 12.20 -14.21 5.04
C THR A 80 11.94 -12.73 4.76
N GLY A 81 12.22 -12.28 3.54
CA GLY A 81 12.12 -10.87 3.16
C GLY A 81 13.41 -10.29 2.60
N ASN A 82 13.44 -8.97 2.52
CA ASN A 82 14.57 -8.18 2.06
C ASN A 82 15.35 -7.52 3.21
N GLY A 83 14.88 -7.58 4.46
CA GLY A 83 15.49 -6.89 5.60
C GLY A 83 17.00 -7.17 5.81
N ALA A 84 17.41 -8.43 5.75
CA ALA A 84 18.82 -8.79 5.85
C ALA A 84 19.64 -8.36 4.61
N ILE A 85 19.03 -8.40 3.42
CA ILE A 85 19.63 -7.93 2.16
C ILE A 85 19.87 -6.41 2.22
N SER A 86 18.88 -5.69 2.72
CA SER A 86 18.86 -4.25 2.95
C SER A 86 20.01 -3.84 3.87
N LEU A 87 20.11 -4.47 5.05
CA LEU A 87 21.19 -4.20 6.00
C LEU A 87 22.58 -4.52 5.41
N ALA A 88 22.73 -5.70 4.79
CA ALA A 88 23.99 -6.11 4.16
C ALA A 88 24.44 -5.13 3.07
N SER A 89 23.49 -4.65 2.26
CA SER A 89 23.75 -3.66 1.21
C SER A 89 24.20 -2.31 1.78
N ARG A 90 23.64 -1.86 2.90
CA ARG A 90 24.07 -0.61 3.57
C ARG A 90 25.49 -0.74 4.12
N ILE A 91 25.83 -1.89 4.71
CA ILE A 91 27.18 -2.18 5.19
C ILE A 91 28.18 -2.21 4.03
N ALA A 92 27.84 -2.89 2.92
CA ALA A 92 28.68 -2.96 1.72
C ALA A 92 28.95 -1.57 1.12
N ARG A 93 27.98 -0.66 1.21
CA ARG A 93 28.09 0.74 0.76
C ARG A 93 28.81 1.65 1.76
N LYS A 94 29.22 1.13 2.92
CA LYS A 94 29.86 1.87 4.01
C LYS A 94 29.01 3.05 4.52
N ASP A 95 27.70 2.84 4.61
CA ASP A 95 26.77 3.78 5.23
C ASP A 95 27.18 4.03 6.70
N GLN A 96 27.72 5.23 6.98
CA GLN A 96 28.34 5.54 8.27
C GLN A 96 27.35 5.42 9.44
N ASP A 97 26.09 5.81 9.25
CA ASP A 97 25.08 5.72 10.32
C ASP A 97 24.82 4.27 10.73
N ILE A 98 24.85 3.33 9.76
CA ILE A 98 24.71 1.89 10.03
C ILE A 98 25.96 1.32 10.67
N LEU A 99 27.14 1.66 10.17
CA LEU A 99 28.40 1.17 10.75
C LEU A 99 28.53 1.61 12.21
N ASP A 100 28.27 2.89 12.49
CA ASP A 100 28.29 3.46 13.84
C ASP A 100 27.21 2.81 14.73
N TYR A 101 26.01 2.60 14.19
CA TYR A 101 24.95 1.88 14.89
C TYR A 101 25.38 0.46 15.28
N LEU A 102 25.97 -0.30 14.37
CA LEU A 102 26.37 -1.68 14.62
C LEU A 102 27.47 -1.75 15.69
N ILE A 103 28.52 -0.93 15.54
CA ILE A 103 29.66 -0.89 16.46
C ILE A 103 29.22 -0.46 17.86
N ARG A 104 28.43 0.62 17.95
CA ARG A 104 27.92 1.13 19.23
C ARG A 104 27.05 0.11 19.99
N ASN A 105 26.38 -0.79 19.28
CA ASN A 105 25.56 -1.86 19.88
C ASN A 105 26.33 -3.16 20.10
N GLY A 106 27.65 -3.18 19.87
CA GLY A 106 28.52 -4.29 20.22
C GLY A 106 28.94 -5.20 19.07
N CYS A 107 28.72 -4.79 17.80
CA CYS A 107 29.27 -5.52 16.66
C CYS A 107 30.79 -5.31 16.61
N PRO A 108 31.62 -6.38 16.62
CA PRO A 108 33.04 -6.24 16.38
C PRO A 108 33.31 -5.66 14.99
N GLU A 109 34.26 -4.73 14.87
CA GLU A 109 34.61 -4.10 13.59
C GLU A 109 35.05 -5.14 12.54
N GLU A 110 35.79 -6.17 12.97
CA GLU A 110 36.23 -7.27 12.11
C GLU A 110 35.07 -8.07 11.48
N LYS A 111 33.86 -8.01 12.04
CA LYS A 111 32.68 -8.69 11.49
C LYS A 111 31.98 -7.89 10.39
N LEU A 112 32.23 -6.59 10.29
CA LEU A 112 31.52 -5.72 9.35
C LEU A 112 31.73 -6.14 7.88
N GLU A 113 32.90 -6.66 7.52
CA GLU A 113 33.15 -7.14 6.17
C GLU A 113 32.33 -8.40 5.83
N GLU A 114 32.22 -9.34 6.77
CA GLU A 114 31.38 -10.55 6.61
C GLU A 114 29.89 -10.18 6.49
N LEU A 115 29.44 -9.15 7.23
CA LEU A 115 28.05 -8.70 7.23
C LEU A 115 27.62 -7.99 5.92
N THR A 116 28.47 -7.93 4.92
CA THR A 116 28.09 -7.56 3.54
C THR A 116 27.33 -8.66 2.81
N ASP A 117 27.35 -9.89 3.33
CA ASP A 117 26.54 -11.02 2.85
C ASP A 117 25.23 -11.16 3.67
N PRO A 118 24.05 -11.23 3.03
CA PRO A 118 22.76 -11.31 3.74
C PRO A 118 22.61 -12.55 4.64
N LEU A 119 23.19 -13.69 4.27
CA LEU A 119 23.11 -14.91 5.10
C LEU A 119 24.01 -14.79 6.34
N SER A 120 25.15 -14.12 6.20
CA SER A 120 26.02 -13.76 7.32
C SER A 120 25.34 -12.82 8.32
N VAL A 121 24.56 -11.84 7.82
CA VAL A 121 23.69 -11.00 8.67
C VAL A 121 22.71 -11.85 9.47
N VAL A 122 22.03 -12.79 8.82
CA VAL A 122 21.08 -13.70 9.48
C VAL A 122 21.79 -14.53 10.56
N GLY A 123 22.93 -15.12 10.24
CA GLY A 123 23.72 -15.91 11.18
C GLY A 123 24.17 -15.13 12.40
N PHE A 124 24.70 -13.91 12.19
CA PHE A 124 25.15 -13.02 13.25
C PHE A 124 24.03 -12.66 14.21
N PHE A 125 22.88 -12.18 13.69
CA PHE A 125 21.78 -11.78 14.57
C PHE A 125 21.05 -12.96 15.21
N ASN A 126 21.01 -14.14 14.57
CA ASN A 126 20.56 -15.35 15.25
C ASN A 126 21.40 -15.65 16.50
N ASP A 127 22.72 -15.53 16.39
CA ASP A 127 23.63 -15.74 17.53
C ASP A 127 23.42 -14.68 18.63
N VAL A 128 23.38 -13.40 18.25
CA VAL A 128 23.11 -12.29 19.18
C VAL A 128 21.77 -12.48 19.90
N TYR A 129 20.69 -12.79 19.17
CA TYR A 129 19.36 -12.92 19.79
C TYR A 129 19.31 -14.09 20.76
N VAL A 130 19.90 -15.22 20.40
CA VAL A 130 19.91 -16.40 21.26
C VAL A 130 20.81 -16.19 22.48
N ASN A 131 22.05 -15.74 22.28
CA ASN A 131 23.08 -15.75 23.33
C ASN A 131 23.11 -14.45 24.13
N ASP A 132 23.04 -13.30 23.48
CA ASP A 132 23.19 -12.00 24.14
C ASP A 132 21.87 -11.45 24.67
N TYR A 133 20.74 -11.91 24.11
CA TYR A 133 19.41 -11.56 24.58
C TYR A 133 18.72 -12.70 25.31
N TRP A 134 18.11 -13.67 24.62
CA TRP A 134 17.15 -14.56 25.27
C TRP A 134 17.75 -15.41 26.39
N LYS A 135 18.94 -15.98 26.20
CA LYS A 135 19.65 -16.71 27.28
C LYS A 135 20.08 -15.78 28.41
N ARG A 136 20.63 -14.61 28.10
CA ARG A 136 21.11 -13.63 29.08
C ARG A 136 19.99 -12.98 29.89
N PHE A 137 18.79 -12.83 29.32
CA PHE A 137 17.58 -12.42 30.03
C PHE A 137 16.96 -13.59 30.84
N GLY A 138 17.45 -14.81 30.65
CA GLY A 138 17.01 -15.99 31.39
C GLY A 138 15.66 -16.54 30.96
N PHE A 139 15.24 -16.32 29.71
CA PHE A 139 14.01 -16.92 29.19
C PHE A 139 14.13 -18.45 29.14
N LEU A 140 13.10 -19.14 29.62
CA LEU A 140 13.08 -20.60 29.66
C LEU A 140 12.51 -21.18 28.35
N ALA A 141 13.17 -20.85 27.24
CA ALA A 141 12.84 -21.36 25.91
C ALA A 141 13.59 -22.66 25.59
N ASP A 142 12.97 -23.53 24.79
CA ASP A 142 13.59 -24.78 24.37
C ASP A 142 14.50 -24.58 23.17
N TRP A 143 15.78 -24.33 23.44
CA TRP A 143 16.79 -24.05 22.42
C TRP A 143 16.97 -25.18 21.39
N ARG A 144 16.56 -26.42 21.70
CA ARG A 144 16.59 -27.54 20.75
C ARG A 144 15.62 -27.35 19.58
N ARG A 145 14.64 -26.46 19.76
CA ARG A 145 13.58 -26.14 18.80
C ARG A 145 13.77 -24.75 18.18
N PHE A 146 14.95 -24.15 18.33
CA PHE A 146 15.25 -22.90 17.64
C PHE A 146 15.18 -23.12 16.12
N THR A 147 14.43 -22.26 15.43
CA THR A 147 14.32 -22.29 13.97
C THR A 147 14.53 -20.90 13.38
N CYS A 148 14.99 -20.86 12.14
CA CYS A 148 15.00 -19.67 11.31
C CYS A 148 14.20 -19.97 10.04
N THR A 149 13.44 -19.01 9.53
CA THR A 149 12.59 -19.23 8.35
C THR A 149 13.38 -19.55 7.06
N LEU A 150 14.70 -19.34 7.06
CA LEU A 150 15.60 -19.73 5.96
C LEU A 150 16.17 -21.15 6.11
N TYR A 151 15.83 -21.89 7.17
CA TYR A 151 16.33 -23.25 7.33
C TYR A 151 15.69 -24.22 6.32
N PRO A 152 16.42 -25.25 5.86
CA PRO A 152 15.92 -26.18 4.84
C PRO A 152 14.67 -26.97 5.28
N ASP A 153 14.58 -27.35 6.55
CA ASP A 153 13.43 -28.04 7.12
C ASP A 153 12.19 -27.14 7.19
N TYR A 154 12.36 -25.89 7.59
CA TYR A 154 11.32 -24.86 7.52
C TYR A 154 10.81 -24.68 6.08
N SER A 155 11.73 -24.62 5.11
CA SER A 155 11.38 -24.51 3.69
C SER A 155 10.53 -25.70 3.22
N ARG A 156 10.81 -26.92 3.69
CA ARG A 156 10.00 -28.10 3.35
C ARG A 156 8.62 -28.04 4.00
N PHE A 157 8.53 -27.57 5.23
CA PHE A 157 7.25 -27.33 5.90
C PHE A 157 6.40 -26.31 5.13
N MET A 158 7.01 -25.19 4.71
CA MET A 158 6.31 -24.16 3.94
C MET A 158 5.84 -24.66 2.57
N GLN A 159 6.67 -25.43 1.87
CA GLN A 159 6.25 -26.07 0.61
C GLN A 159 5.09 -27.06 0.82
N TRP A 160 5.03 -27.76 1.96
CA TRP A 160 3.89 -28.59 2.31
C TRP A 160 2.63 -27.75 2.56
N GLN A 161 2.74 -26.66 3.33
CA GLN A 161 1.62 -25.77 3.63
C GLN A 161 1.00 -25.20 2.36
N PHE A 162 1.83 -24.70 1.43
CA PHE A 162 1.33 -24.14 0.17
C PHE A 162 0.70 -25.18 -0.75
N ARG A 163 1.17 -26.44 -0.71
CA ARG A 163 0.46 -27.54 -1.36
C ARG A 163 -0.90 -27.79 -0.75
N LYS A 164 -1.04 -27.67 0.57
CA LYS A 164 -2.35 -27.79 1.24
C LYS A 164 -3.30 -26.63 0.89
N LEU A 165 -2.79 -25.42 0.75
CA LEU A 165 -3.59 -24.28 0.28
C LEU A 165 -4.07 -24.48 -1.16
N MET A 166 -3.22 -25.00 -2.05
CA MET A 166 -3.60 -25.38 -3.41
C MET A 166 -4.67 -26.48 -3.41
N ASP A 167 -4.47 -27.56 -2.65
CA ASP A 167 -5.44 -28.67 -2.52
C ASP A 167 -6.81 -28.17 -2.05
N ALA A 168 -6.84 -27.10 -1.24
CA ALA A 168 -8.06 -26.47 -0.71
C ALA A 168 -8.69 -25.44 -1.65
N GLY A 169 -8.09 -25.16 -2.82
CA GLY A 169 -8.57 -24.13 -3.75
C GLY A 169 -8.42 -22.70 -3.25
N LEU A 170 -7.53 -22.46 -2.29
CA LEU A 170 -7.32 -21.14 -1.66
C LEU A 170 -6.17 -20.34 -2.28
N LEU A 171 -5.48 -20.90 -3.28
CA LEU A 171 -4.48 -20.17 -4.06
C LEU A 171 -5.08 -19.78 -5.40
N ILE A 172 -5.11 -18.47 -5.67
CA ILE A 172 -5.63 -17.90 -6.92
C ILE A 172 -4.54 -17.09 -7.62
N GLN A 173 -4.68 -16.94 -8.93
CA GLN A 173 -3.77 -16.14 -9.75
C GLN A 173 -4.57 -15.07 -10.49
N LYS A 174 -4.10 -13.82 -10.46
CA LYS A 174 -4.71 -12.70 -11.17
C LYS A 174 -3.67 -11.60 -11.44
N PRO A 175 -3.94 -10.67 -12.38
CA PRO A 175 -3.11 -9.49 -12.54
C PRO A 175 -3.00 -8.70 -11.24
N TYR A 176 -1.78 -8.24 -10.95
CA TYR A 176 -1.47 -7.40 -9.81
C TYR A 176 -0.65 -6.19 -10.26
N PHE A 177 -0.82 -5.08 -9.57
CA PHE A 177 -0.16 -3.83 -9.88
C PHE A 177 0.76 -3.50 -8.70
N ALA A 178 2.07 -3.52 -8.95
CA ALA A 178 3.08 -3.38 -7.90
C ALA A 178 4.11 -2.30 -8.27
N PRO A 179 4.63 -1.55 -7.29
CA PRO A 179 5.77 -0.67 -7.51
C PRO A 179 6.98 -1.47 -8.01
N ALA A 180 7.56 -1.01 -9.11
CA ALA A 180 8.78 -1.57 -9.67
C ALA A 180 9.65 -0.47 -10.29
N CYS A 181 10.95 -0.65 -10.14
CA CYS A 181 11.94 0.09 -10.90
C CYS A 181 12.16 -0.63 -12.24
N PRO A 182 12.16 0.07 -13.39
CA PRO A 182 12.45 -0.54 -14.69
C PRO A 182 13.80 -1.28 -14.73
N GLU A 183 14.78 -0.81 -13.95
CA GLU A 183 16.13 -1.38 -13.91
C GLU A 183 16.30 -2.49 -12.83
N CYS A 184 15.71 -2.28 -11.65
CA CYS A 184 15.92 -3.18 -10.50
C CYS A 184 14.80 -4.21 -10.30
N GLY A 185 13.68 -4.06 -11.01
CA GLY A 185 12.48 -4.87 -10.82
C GLY A 185 11.63 -4.40 -9.64
N PRO A 186 10.82 -5.30 -9.05
CA PRO A 186 9.91 -4.95 -7.95
C PRO A 186 10.63 -4.32 -6.76
N VAL A 187 10.02 -3.28 -6.18
CA VAL A 187 10.55 -2.58 -5.00
C VAL A 187 9.48 -2.48 -3.92
N ALA A 188 9.88 -2.57 -2.66
CA ALA A 188 9.00 -2.25 -1.55
C ALA A 188 8.97 -0.73 -1.35
N VAL A 189 7.77 -0.14 -1.34
CA VAL A 189 7.59 1.28 -1.03
C VAL A 189 7.31 1.41 0.46
N ASP A 190 8.37 1.66 1.23
CA ASP A 190 8.33 1.84 2.68
C ASP A 190 9.54 2.70 3.09
N ALA A 191 9.32 3.68 3.97
CA ALA A 191 10.35 4.60 4.44
C ALA A 191 11.45 3.91 5.26
N SER A 192 11.18 2.72 5.80
CA SER A 192 12.15 1.88 6.50
C SER A 192 12.95 0.96 5.56
N GLU A 193 12.52 0.81 4.31
CA GLU A 193 13.16 -0.05 3.31
C GLU A 193 14.26 0.69 2.53
N THR A 194 15.31 -0.04 2.12
CA THR A 194 16.52 0.57 1.55
C THR A 194 16.52 0.72 0.04
N ASP A 195 15.51 0.21 -0.64
CA ASP A 195 15.49 0.18 -2.10
C ASP A 195 15.24 1.57 -2.69
N LEU A 196 14.74 2.51 -1.87
CA LEU A 196 14.36 3.85 -2.27
C LEU A 196 15.36 4.91 -1.82
N SER A 197 15.51 5.95 -2.65
CA SER A 197 16.21 7.20 -2.35
C SER A 197 15.24 8.36 -2.06
N LYS A 198 13.97 8.23 -2.48
CA LYS A 198 12.87 9.18 -2.25
C LYS A 198 11.52 8.45 -2.30
N GLY A 199 10.52 8.95 -1.56
CA GLY A 199 9.12 8.53 -1.70
C GLY A 199 8.75 7.27 -0.93
N GLY A 200 9.42 6.98 0.19
CA GLY A 200 9.12 5.78 1.00
C GLY A 200 7.75 5.80 1.69
N ASN A 201 7.03 6.92 1.70
CA ASN A 201 5.66 7.00 2.23
C ASN A 201 4.60 6.96 1.12
N ALA A 202 5.00 6.73 -0.14
CA ALA A 202 4.06 6.73 -1.23
C ALA A 202 3.12 5.53 -1.14
N GLU A 203 1.85 5.75 -1.46
CA GLU A 203 0.85 4.71 -1.55
C GLU A 203 0.52 4.45 -3.02
N THR A 204 0.15 3.22 -3.33
CA THR A 204 -0.43 2.90 -4.65
C THR A 204 -1.86 3.39 -4.69
N GLN A 205 -2.17 4.22 -5.68
CA GLN A 205 -3.46 4.85 -5.84
C GLN A 205 -4.10 4.44 -7.16
N GLU A 206 -5.34 3.99 -7.10
CA GLU A 206 -6.14 3.64 -8.27
C GLU A 206 -6.95 4.85 -8.75
N TYR A 207 -6.78 5.21 -10.02
CA TYR A 207 -7.55 6.21 -10.74
C TYR A 207 -8.55 5.56 -11.68
N THR A 208 -9.73 6.17 -11.78
CA THR A 208 -10.64 5.95 -12.90
C THR A 208 -10.26 6.89 -14.03
N LEU A 209 -9.92 6.34 -15.19
CA LEU A 209 -9.61 7.08 -16.41
C LEU A 209 -10.90 7.33 -17.19
N LEU A 210 -11.37 8.57 -17.21
CA LEU A 210 -12.57 9.00 -17.91
C LEU A 210 -12.23 9.39 -19.35
N LYS A 211 -12.92 8.81 -20.33
CA LYS A 211 -12.67 9.05 -21.75
C LYS A 211 -13.64 10.11 -22.30
N PHE A 212 -13.16 11.32 -22.55
CA PHE A 212 -13.92 12.39 -23.16
C PHE A 212 -13.74 12.34 -24.67
N ARG A 213 -14.82 12.10 -25.43
CA ARG A 213 -14.75 11.98 -26.88
C ARG A 213 -14.66 13.35 -27.53
N CYS A 214 -13.56 13.63 -28.24
CA CYS A 214 -13.33 14.90 -28.93
C CYS A 214 -12.94 14.60 -30.38
N GLY A 215 -13.93 14.60 -31.29
CA GLY A 215 -13.73 14.17 -32.67
C GLY A 215 -13.41 12.67 -32.78
N ASP A 216 -12.24 12.34 -33.33
CA ASP A 216 -11.74 10.97 -33.55
C ASP A 216 -10.80 10.48 -32.43
N MET A 217 -10.62 11.28 -31.38
CA MET A 217 -9.75 10.98 -30.25
C MET A 217 -10.48 11.10 -28.91
N HIS A 218 -9.88 10.57 -27.86
CA HIS A 218 -10.34 10.70 -26.48
C HIS A 218 -9.33 11.49 -25.66
N LEU A 219 -9.77 12.57 -25.01
CA LEU A 219 -9.00 13.17 -23.92
C LEU A 219 -9.28 12.36 -22.66
N VAL A 220 -8.22 11.80 -22.05
CA VAL A 220 -8.38 10.85 -20.96
C VAL A 220 -7.99 11.51 -19.64
N ALA A 221 -8.95 11.78 -18.76
CA ALA A 221 -8.71 12.39 -17.46
C ALA A 221 -8.67 11.34 -16.35
N ALA A 222 -7.71 11.47 -15.42
CA ALA A 222 -7.65 10.62 -14.23
C ALA A 222 -8.45 11.25 -13.08
N THR A 223 -9.34 10.47 -12.45
CA THR A 223 -10.07 10.91 -11.25
C THR A 223 -10.10 9.84 -10.16
N LEU A 224 -10.10 10.29 -8.90
CA LEU A 224 -10.35 9.45 -7.71
C LEU A 224 -11.81 9.45 -7.29
N ARG A 225 -12.63 10.30 -7.93
CA ARG A 225 -14.01 10.57 -7.60
C ARG A 225 -14.92 10.35 -8.82
N PRO A 226 -15.02 9.12 -9.33
CA PRO A 226 -15.86 8.82 -10.50
C PRO A 226 -17.35 9.07 -10.24
N GLU A 227 -17.80 9.19 -8.99
CA GLU A 227 -19.17 9.57 -8.67
C GLU A 227 -19.52 11.01 -9.10
N THR A 228 -18.52 11.87 -9.33
CA THR A 228 -18.77 13.29 -9.58
C THR A 228 -19.02 13.62 -11.06
N VAL A 229 -19.01 12.62 -11.95
CA VAL A 229 -19.13 12.83 -13.41
C VAL A 229 -20.41 13.60 -13.82
N TYR A 230 -21.50 13.50 -13.05
CA TYR A 230 -22.71 14.29 -13.30
C TYR A 230 -22.52 15.81 -13.17
N GLY A 231 -21.47 16.23 -12.47
CA GLY A 231 -21.15 17.63 -12.21
C GLY A 231 -20.17 18.22 -13.21
N GLN A 232 -19.84 17.50 -14.28
CA GLN A 232 -18.83 17.90 -15.27
C GLN A 232 -19.27 19.07 -16.12
N VAL A 233 -18.54 20.18 -16.11
CA VAL A 233 -18.93 21.40 -16.84
C VAL A 233 -17.91 21.86 -17.87
N CYS A 234 -16.64 21.50 -17.69
CA CYS A 234 -15.55 21.71 -18.64
C CYS A 234 -14.47 20.65 -18.45
N PHE A 235 -13.48 20.65 -19.33
CA PHE A 235 -12.31 19.80 -19.25
C PHE A 235 -11.05 20.67 -19.12
N TRP A 236 -10.14 20.32 -18.23
CA TRP A 236 -8.95 21.13 -17.94
C TRP A 236 -7.71 20.59 -18.65
N VAL A 237 -6.97 21.50 -19.28
CA VAL A 237 -5.70 21.21 -19.97
C VAL A 237 -4.67 22.28 -19.61
N ASN A 238 -3.45 21.87 -19.31
CA ASN A 238 -2.32 22.79 -19.25
C ASN A 238 -1.85 23.15 -20.66
N PRO A 239 -1.96 24.42 -21.12
CA PRO A 239 -1.62 24.81 -22.49
C PRO A 239 -0.13 24.75 -22.81
N GLU A 240 0.74 24.78 -21.78
CA GLU A 240 2.20 24.76 -21.91
C GLU A 240 2.78 23.34 -22.01
N VAL A 241 1.94 22.31 -21.87
CA VAL A 241 2.36 20.89 -21.95
C VAL A 241 2.14 20.38 -23.38
N ASP A 242 3.16 19.74 -23.94
CA ASP A 242 3.02 18.94 -25.17
C ASP A 242 2.53 17.53 -24.81
N TYR A 243 1.28 17.24 -25.13
CA TYR A 243 0.66 15.93 -24.89
C TYR A 243 1.00 14.95 -26.02
N VAL A 244 0.72 13.67 -25.79
CA VAL A 244 0.94 12.60 -26.77
C VAL A 244 -0.37 11.91 -27.14
N ARG A 245 -0.46 11.49 -28.41
CA ARG A 245 -1.50 10.59 -28.90
C ARG A 245 -1.02 9.14 -28.74
N LEU A 246 -1.82 8.33 -28.07
CA LEU A 246 -1.61 6.90 -27.89
C LEU A 246 -2.62 6.12 -28.72
N SER A 247 -2.19 5.07 -29.40
CA SER A 247 -3.10 4.03 -29.88
C SER A 247 -3.18 2.92 -28.84
N TYR A 248 -4.40 2.65 -28.37
CA TYR A 248 -4.68 1.58 -27.40
C TYR A 248 -6.12 1.10 -27.59
N GLY A 249 -6.35 -0.21 -27.60
CA GLY A 249 -7.70 -0.77 -27.72
C GLY A 249 -8.46 -0.41 -29.01
N GLY A 250 -7.75 0.02 -30.06
CA GLY A 250 -8.36 0.55 -31.29
C GLY A 250 -8.82 2.01 -31.20
N GLU A 251 -8.55 2.69 -30.08
CA GLU A 251 -8.86 4.09 -29.83
C GLU A 251 -7.58 4.95 -29.90
N THR A 252 -7.76 6.25 -30.14
CA THR A 252 -6.70 7.25 -29.99
C THR A 252 -6.92 8.00 -28.68
N TRP A 253 -6.02 7.84 -27.71
CA TRP A 253 -6.07 8.55 -26.42
C TRP A 253 -5.08 9.71 -26.42
N VAL A 254 -5.41 10.80 -25.74
CA VAL A 254 -4.49 11.91 -25.48
C VAL A 254 -4.22 11.96 -23.98
N VAL A 255 -2.94 11.94 -23.62
CA VAL A 255 -2.43 12.00 -22.23
C VAL A 255 -1.06 12.68 -22.21
N SER A 256 -0.54 12.97 -21.01
CA SER A 256 0.83 13.49 -20.87
C SER A 256 1.88 12.45 -21.29
N PRO A 257 3.10 12.87 -21.69
CA PRO A 257 4.20 11.95 -21.97
C PRO A 257 4.52 11.00 -20.80
N GLN A 258 4.47 11.52 -19.56
CA GLN A 258 4.72 10.75 -18.35
C GLN A 258 3.63 9.70 -18.11
N ALA A 259 2.37 10.05 -18.35
CA ALA A 259 1.26 9.11 -18.27
C ALA A 259 1.38 8.00 -19.32
N ALA A 260 1.83 8.33 -20.54
CA ALA A 260 2.08 7.34 -21.58
C ALA A 260 3.15 6.32 -21.17
N GLU A 261 4.24 6.78 -20.56
CA GLU A 261 5.27 5.91 -19.99
C GLU A 261 4.67 5.00 -18.89
N LYS A 262 3.96 5.58 -17.91
CA LYS A 262 3.31 4.81 -16.83
C LYS A 262 2.31 3.77 -17.35
N LEU A 263 1.50 4.14 -18.36
CA LEU A 263 0.53 3.25 -18.99
C LEU A 263 1.20 2.08 -19.72
N SER A 264 2.38 2.29 -20.31
CA SER A 264 3.13 1.24 -21.01
C SER A 264 3.57 0.09 -20.08
N PHE A 265 3.73 0.35 -18.78
CA PHE A 265 4.03 -0.67 -17.77
C PHE A 265 2.79 -1.41 -17.25
N GLN A 266 1.59 -0.92 -17.55
CA GLN A 266 0.33 -1.42 -17.01
C GLN A 266 -0.59 -2.05 -18.06
N LYS A 267 -0.43 -1.65 -19.33
CA LYS A 267 -1.31 -2.03 -20.43
C LYS A 267 -0.51 -2.49 -21.64
N ASP A 268 -0.86 -3.67 -22.13
CA ASP A 268 -0.27 -4.22 -23.36
C ASP A 268 -0.78 -3.46 -24.60
N GLY A 269 0.10 -3.28 -25.59
CA GLY A 269 -0.28 -2.71 -26.90
C GLY A 269 -0.46 -1.19 -26.91
N VAL A 270 -0.05 -0.47 -25.86
CA VAL A 270 0.04 0.99 -25.88
C VAL A 270 1.17 1.41 -26.83
N SER A 271 0.87 2.30 -27.78
CA SER A 271 1.88 2.85 -28.69
C SER A 271 1.70 4.35 -28.90
N VAL A 272 2.78 5.12 -28.77
CA VAL A 272 2.77 6.56 -29.07
C VAL A 272 2.75 6.76 -30.58
N THR A 273 1.74 7.47 -31.07
CA THR A 273 1.51 7.71 -32.51
C THR A 273 1.83 9.14 -32.94
N GLY A 274 1.93 10.09 -32.00
CA GLY A 274 2.32 11.47 -32.28
C GLY A 274 2.18 12.37 -31.05
N SER A 275 2.44 13.66 -31.23
CA SER A 275 2.25 14.69 -30.21
C SER A 275 1.14 15.68 -30.59
N ILE A 276 0.60 16.36 -29.58
CA ILE A 276 -0.35 17.45 -29.73
C ILE A 276 -0.07 18.52 -28.66
N PRO A 277 0.21 19.78 -29.04
CA PRO A 277 0.37 20.87 -28.09
C PRO A 277 -0.90 21.10 -27.26
N GLY A 278 -0.77 21.29 -25.95
CA GLY A 278 -1.91 21.52 -25.06
C GLY A 278 -2.76 22.72 -25.47
N ARG A 279 -2.13 23.80 -25.93
CA ARG A 279 -2.81 24.98 -26.48
C ARG A 279 -3.76 24.66 -27.65
N ASP A 280 -3.46 23.64 -28.45
CA ASP A 280 -4.28 23.26 -29.62
C ASP A 280 -5.53 22.46 -29.19
N LEU A 281 -5.58 22.01 -27.93
CA LEU A 281 -6.75 21.35 -27.33
C LEU A 281 -7.75 22.36 -26.76
N ILE A 282 -7.30 23.58 -26.44
CA ILE A 282 -8.15 24.59 -25.80
C ILE A 282 -9.24 25.05 -26.78
N GLY A 283 -10.47 25.15 -26.27
CA GLY A 283 -11.65 25.54 -27.06
C GLY A 283 -12.31 24.40 -27.84
N LEU A 284 -11.74 23.19 -27.84
CA LEU A 284 -12.43 22.01 -28.35
C LEU A 284 -13.68 21.71 -27.52
N MET A 285 -14.69 21.13 -28.18
CA MET A 285 -15.85 20.55 -27.52
C MET A 285 -15.65 19.05 -27.42
N CYS A 286 -15.94 18.51 -26.24
CA CYS A 286 -15.76 17.11 -25.92
C CYS A 286 -17.02 16.56 -25.28
N GLU A 287 -17.47 15.40 -25.75
CA GLU A 287 -18.56 14.69 -25.10
C GLU A 287 -18.04 13.99 -23.84
N ALA A 288 -18.60 14.39 -22.70
CA ALA A 288 -18.24 13.84 -21.40
C ALA A 288 -18.84 12.44 -21.18
N PRO A 289 -18.07 11.48 -20.62
CA PRO A 289 -18.56 10.14 -20.36
C PRO A 289 -19.70 10.18 -19.33
N MET A 290 -20.55 9.16 -19.33
CA MET A 290 -21.73 8.98 -18.48
C MET A 290 -22.88 9.96 -18.77
N ILE A 291 -22.59 11.24 -18.92
CA ILE A 291 -23.61 12.28 -19.12
C ILE A 291 -23.89 12.61 -20.60
N HIS A 292 -23.02 12.18 -21.51
CA HIS A 292 -23.11 12.40 -22.96
C HIS A 292 -23.44 13.86 -23.33
N ARG A 293 -22.82 14.79 -22.62
CA ARG A 293 -22.98 16.24 -22.84
C ARG A 293 -21.68 16.80 -23.39
N GLU A 294 -21.79 17.66 -24.40
CA GLU A 294 -20.65 18.42 -24.87
C GLU A 294 -20.24 19.49 -23.85
N ILE A 295 -18.97 19.47 -23.48
CA ILE A 295 -18.35 20.44 -22.58
C ILE A 295 -17.07 21.01 -23.23
N PRO A 296 -16.73 22.29 -22.97
CA PRO A 296 -15.55 22.90 -23.55
C PRO A 296 -14.27 22.49 -22.82
N VAL A 297 -13.16 22.47 -23.56
CA VAL A 297 -11.80 22.39 -23.01
C VAL A 297 -11.31 23.78 -22.66
N LEU A 298 -10.89 23.99 -21.41
CA LEU A 298 -10.43 25.27 -20.86
C LEU A 298 -8.99 25.15 -20.31
N PRO A 299 -8.22 26.26 -20.30
CA PRO A 299 -6.85 26.24 -19.83
C PRO A 299 -6.78 26.18 -18.30
N ALA A 300 -5.84 25.39 -17.78
CA ALA A 300 -5.59 25.23 -16.36
C ALA A 300 -4.10 24.94 -16.09
N ALA A 301 -3.39 25.89 -15.49
CA ALA A 301 -1.98 25.74 -15.14
C ALA A 301 -1.72 24.69 -14.05
N PHE A 302 -2.73 24.34 -13.25
CA PHE A 302 -2.60 23.35 -12.17
C PHE A 302 -2.62 21.90 -12.65
N CYS A 303 -2.93 21.64 -13.94
CA CYS A 303 -2.83 20.30 -14.51
C CYS A 303 -1.36 19.89 -14.59
N ASP A 304 -0.95 18.99 -13.71
CA ASP A 304 0.41 18.48 -13.59
C ASP A 304 0.61 17.25 -14.49
N PRO A 305 1.50 17.29 -15.50
CA PRO A 305 1.72 16.16 -16.40
C PRO A 305 2.26 14.90 -15.70
N ASP A 306 2.86 15.01 -14.52
CA ASP A 306 3.37 13.87 -13.74
C ASP A 306 2.28 13.22 -12.85
N VAL A 307 1.08 13.81 -12.71
CA VAL A 307 -0.02 13.27 -11.88
C VAL A 307 -1.13 12.68 -12.75
N GLY A 308 -1.44 11.40 -12.56
CA GLY A 308 -2.50 10.74 -13.33
C GLY A 308 -2.18 10.75 -14.83
N THR A 309 -3.05 11.37 -15.63
CA THR A 309 -2.85 11.53 -17.08
C THR A 309 -2.33 12.91 -17.49
N GLY A 310 -2.12 13.82 -16.53
CA GLY A 310 -1.89 15.24 -16.82
C GLY A 310 -3.12 16.01 -17.28
N LEU A 311 -4.28 15.35 -17.34
CA LEU A 311 -5.55 15.91 -17.79
C LEU A 311 -6.60 15.75 -16.68
N VAL A 312 -7.40 16.78 -16.47
CA VAL A 312 -8.32 16.84 -15.32
C VAL A 312 -9.76 17.12 -15.78
N THR A 313 -10.70 16.39 -15.19
CA THR A 313 -12.13 16.65 -15.35
C THR A 313 -12.58 17.75 -14.39
N SER A 314 -13.41 18.70 -14.83
CA SER A 314 -13.87 19.80 -13.98
C SER A 314 -15.25 19.53 -13.36
N VAL A 315 -15.31 19.43 -12.04
CA VAL A 315 -16.56 19.35 -11.25
C VAL A 315 -16.57 20.42 -10.15
N PRO A 316 -16.79 21.71 -10.50
CA PRO A 316 -16.70 22.84 -9.57
C PRO A 316 -17.58 22.74 -8.34
N SER A 317 -18.70 22.01 -8.39
CA SER A 317 -19.59 21.88 -7.24
C SER A 317 -18.91 21.23 -6.03
N ASP A 318 -18.01 20.29 -6.28
CA ASP A 318 -17.48 19.36 -5.27
C ASP A 318 -15.94 19.28 -5.26
N ALA A 319 -15.27 20.05 -6.13
CA ALA A 319 -13.82 20.19 -6.17
C ALA A 319 -13.41 21.68 -6.04
N PRO A 320 -12.75 22.07 -4.94
CA PRO A 320 -12.28 23.45 -4.73
C PRO A 320 -11.40 24.00 -5.86
N ASP A 321 -10.45 23.19 -6.35
CA ASP A 321 -9.55 23.59 -7.46
C ASP A 321 -10.33 23.97 -8.73
N ASP A 322 -11.38 23.20 -9.04
CA ASP A 322 -12.22 23.44 -10.20
C ASP A 322 -13.06 24.71 -10.05
N TRP A 323 -13.60 24.97 -8.86
CA TRP A 323 -14.37 26.17 -8.58
C TRP A 323 -13.52 27.44 -8.75
N ILE A 324 -12.38 27.50 -8.06
CA ILE A 324 -11.54 28.70 -8.08
C ILE A 324 -10.93 28.94 -9.47
N SER A 325 -10.56 27.86 -10.18
CA SER A 325 -10.00 27.95 -11.53
C SER A 325 -11.05 28.37 -12.55
N LEU A 326 -12.29 27.89 -12.43
CA LEU A 326 -13.38 28.34 -13.28
C LEU A 326 -13.69 29.83 -13.07
N GLU A 327 -13.71 30.29 -11.82
CA GLU A 327 -13.86 31.73 -11.54
C GLU A 327 -12.71 32.56 -12.11
N ALA A 328 -11.47 32.08 -12.00
CA ALA A 328 -10.29 32.75 -12.54
C ALA A 328 -10.37 32.86 -14.07
N VAL A 329 -10.63 31.77 -14.79
CA VAL A 329 -10.74 31.74 -16.25
C VAL A 329 -11.88 32.63 -16.75
N LYS A 330 -13.02 32.68 -16.03
CA LYS A 330 -14.12 33.59 -16.36
C LYS A 330 -13.80 35.06 -16.16
N ARG A 331 -12.84 35.39 -15.30
CA ARG A 331 -12.38 36.77 -15.03
C ARG A 331 -11.22 37.18 -15.92
N ASP A 332 -10.51 36.22 -16.50
CA ASP A 332 -9.34 36.45 -17.35
C ASP A 332 -9.74 37.06 -18.72
N PRO A 333 -9.36 38.32 -19.00
CA PRO A 333 -9.61 38.95 -20.30
C PRO A 333 -8.75 38.36 -21.42
N GLU A 334 -7.63 37.71 -21.10
CA GLU A 334 -6.73 37.08 -22.06
C GLU A 334 -7.21 35.68 -22.48
N ALA A 335 -8.00 34.99 -21.65
CA ALA A 335 -8.56 33.68 -21.99
C ALA A 335 -9.35 33.70 -23.32
N VAL A 336 -10.05 34.81 -23.59
CA VAL A 336 -10.82 35.02 -24.83
C VAL A 336 -9.91 35.36 -26.02
N SER A 337 -8.87 36.18 -25.81
CA SER A 337 -8.03 36.69 -26.90
C SER A 337 -6.89 35.75 -27.29
N VAL A 338 -6.34 35.00 -26.33
CA VAL A 338 -5.20 34.08 -26.51
C VAL A 338 -5.66 32.72 -27.02
N TYR A 339 -6.76 32.19 -26.46
CA TYR A 339 -7.23 30.84 -26.78
C TYR A 339 -8.49 30.81 -27.65
N GLY A 340 -9.02 31.98 -28.06
CA GLY A 340 -10.17 32.07 -28.96
C GLY A 340 -11.49 31.56 -28.36
N ILE A 341 -11.59 31.45 -27.03
CA ILE A 341 -12.80 30.99 -26.34
C ILE A 341 -13.81 32.14 -26.30
N SER A 342 -15.02 31.95 -26.85
CA SER A 342 -16.02 33.03 -26.83
C SER A 342 -16.49 33.33 -25.40
N ARG A 343 -16.83 34.60 -25.15
CA ARG A 343 -17.39 35.00 -23.85
C ARG A 343 -18.70 34.29 -23.56
N GLU A 344 -19.54 34.08 -24.58
CA GLU A 344 -20.79 33.34 -24.42
C GLU A 344 -20.55 31.89 -23.98
N LEU A 345 -19.51 31.24 -24.53
CA LEU A 345 -19.14 29.88 -24.13
C LEU A 345 -18.71 29.83 -22.67
N LEU A 346 -17.82 30.72 -22.22
CA LEU A 346 -17.39 30.80 -20.81
C LEU A 346 -18.56 31.06 -19.86
N ASP A 347 -19.46 31.99 -20.21
CA ASP A 347 -20.61 32.31 -19.39
C ASP A 347 -21.62 31.14 -19.32
N SER A 348 -21.68 30.28 -20.34
CA SER A 348 -22.51 29.07 -20.36
C SER A 348 -22.02 27.94 -19.43
N VAL A 349 -20.73 27.92 -19.07
CA VAL A 349 -20.15 26.90 -18.17
C VAL A 349 -20.56 27.20 -16.73
N VAL A 350 -21.65 26.58 -16.26
CA VAL A 350 -22.20 26.82 -14.92
C VAL A 350 -22.08 25.57 -14.04
N PRO A 351 -21.61 25.70 -12.77
CA PRO A 351 -21.54 24.57 -11.85
C PRO A 351 -22.87 23.85 -11.70
N VAL A 352 -22.83 22.51 -11.73
CA VAL A 352 -24.00 21.64 -11.51
C VAL A 352 -23.88 21.01 -10.14
N SER A 353 -24.82 21.30 -9.25
CA SER A 353 -24.78 20.72 -7.90
C SER A 353 -25.26 19.27 -7.90
N ILE A 354 -24.38 18.36 -7.50
CA ILE A 354 -24.61 16.91 -7.62
C ILE A 354 -24.65 16.16 -6.28
N ILE A 355 -24.04 16.69 -5.22
CA ILE A 355 -24.00 16.05 -3.91
C ILE A 355 -24.59 16.99 -2.87
N SER A 356 -25.47 16.47 -2.02
CA SER A 356 -25.88 17.13 -0.78
C SER A 356 -24.98 16.64 0.36
N MET A 357 -24.39 17.57 1.11
CA MET A 357 -23.52 17.29 2.25
C MET A 357 -24.06 18.01 3.48
N GLU A 358 -24.03 17.31 4.63
CA GLU A 358 -24.46 17.91 5.88
C GLU A 358 -23.52 19.06 6.27
N GLY A 359 -24.09 20.20 6.66
CA GLY A 359 -23.31 21.38 7.01
C GLY A 359 -22.77 22.18 5.83
N TYR A 360 -23.08 21.83 4.58
CA TYR A 360 -22.74 22.61 3.40
C TYR A 360 -24.01 23.15 2.71
N GLY A 361 -23.88 24.24 1.97
CA GLY A 361 -24.91 24.79 1.10
C GLY A 361 -24.96 24.07 -0.25
N GLU A 362 -25.41 24.80 -1.27
CA GLU A 362 -25.63 24.21 -2.60
C GLU A 362 -24.34 23.74 -3.30
N PHE A 363 -23.20 24.39 -3.01
CA PHE A 363 -21.92 24.09 -3.63
C PHE A 363 -20.85 23.89 -2.55
N PRO A 364 -20.61 22.64 -2.12
CA PRO A 364 -19.65 22.32 -1.07
C PRO A 364 -18.26 22.90 -1.29
N ALA A 365 -17.75 22.86 -2.52
CA ALA A 365 -16.45 23.42 -2.88
C ALA A 365 -16.37 24.93 -2.64
N ARG A 366 -17.37 25.69 -3.09
CA ARG A 366 -17.47 27.14 -2.86
C ARG A 366 -17.49 27.47 -1.37
N ASP A 367 -18.29 26.73 -0.62
CA ASP A 367 -18.45 26.98 0.81
C ASP A 367 -17.16 26.67 1.60
N ALA A 368 -16.41 25.63 1.20
CA ALA A 368 -15.09 25.32 1.75
C ALA A 368 -14.06 26.43 1.46
N ILE A 369 -13.99 26.88 0.20
CA ILE A 369 -13.15 28.02 -0.22
C ILE A 369 -13.47 29.26 0.61
N GLY A 370 -14.76 29.59 0.75
CA GLY A 370 -15.22 30.74 1.52
C GLY A 370 -14.88 30.66 3.02
N ARG A 371 -14.95 29.46 3.62
CA ARG A 371 -14.57 29.24 5.04
C ARG A 371 -13.08 29.44 5.29
N LEU A 372 -12.25 29.00 4.35
CA LEU A 372 -10.79 29.08 4.44
C LEU A 372 -10.24 30.40 3.89
N GLY A 373 -11.08 31.25 3.29
CA GLY A 373 -10.70 32.57 2.80
C GLY A 373 -9.83 32.52 1.54
N ILE A 374 -9.95 31.46 0.74
CA ILE A 374 -9.15 31.25 -0.48
C ILE A 374 -9.65 32.16 -1.60
N THR A 375 -8.76 32.91 -2.25
CA THR A 375 -9.13 33.91 -3.26
C THR A 375 -8.55 33.68 -4.65
N GLU A 376 -7.53 32.84 -4.79
CA GLU A 376 -6.84 32.61 -6.05
C GLU A 376 -6.45 31.14 -6.25
N PRO A 377 -6.33 30.68 -7.51
CA PRO A 377 -5.78 29.35 -7.79
C PRO A 377 -4.34 29.24 -7.27
N GLY A 378 -3.97 28.05 -6.76
CA GLY A 378 -2.62 27.79 -6.24
C GLY A 378 -2.40 28.18 -4.78
N ASP A 379 -3.42 28.69 -4.08
CA ASP A 379 -3.36 28.90 -2.63
C ASP A 379 -3.06 27.57 -1.91
N PRO A 380 -2.03 27.48 -1.04
CA PRO A 380 -1.69 26.26 -0.32
C PRO A 380 -2.83 25.67 0.54
N MET A 381 -3.82 26.48 0.93
CA MET A 381 -5.01 26.03 1.67
C MET A 381 -6.02 25.26 0.81
N LEU A 382 -5.87 25.25 -0.53
CA LEU A 382 -6.72 24.44 -1.42
C LEU A 382 -6.63 22.95 -1.09
N GLU A 383 -5.44 22.45 -0.75
CA GLU A 383 -5.26 21.05 -0.37
C GLU A 383 -6.04 20.68 0.90
N GLU A 384 -6.13 21.60 1.86
CA GLU A 384 -6.96 21.40 3.06
C GLU A 384 -8.45 21.45 2.72
N ALA A 385 -8.88 22.42 1.89
CA ALA A 385 -10.25 22.53 1.41
C ALA A 385 -10.71 21.23 0.71
N LYS A 386 -9.84 20.69 -0.15
CA LYS A 386 -10.07 19.46 -0.92
C LYS A 386 -10.20 18.26 0.00
N LYS A 387 -9.25 18.07 0.93
CA LYS A 387 -9.31 16.99 1.93
C LYS A 387 -10.60 17.03 2.74
N GLN A 388 -11.03 18.22 3.16
CA GLN A 388 -12.27 18.39 3.91
C GLN A 388 -13.50 17.99 3.09
N VAL A 389 -13.69 18.59 1.91
CA VAL A 389 -14.85 18.33 1.05
C VAL A 389 -14.92 16.86 0.64
N TYR A 390 -13.78 16.24 0.34
CA TYR A 390 -13.74 14.84 -0.11
C TYR A 390 -14.08 13.89 1.03
N LYS A 391 -13.53 14.12 2.23
CA LYS A 391 -13.81 13.31 3.41
C LYS A 391 -15.28 13.42 3.83
N ASP A 392 -15.79 14.65 3.93
CA ASP A 392 -17.16 14.90 4.37
C ASP A 392 -18.17 14.39 3.33
N GLY A 393 -17.87 14.60 2.04
CA GLY A 393 -18.65 14.07 0.92
C GLY A 393 -18.70 12.54 0.91
N TYR A 394 -17.59 11.85 1.16
CA TYR A 394 -17.57 10.39 1.19
C TYR A 394 -18.45 9.81 2.32
N HIS A 395 -18.36 10.37 3.52
CA HIS A 395 -19.05 9.82 4.69
C HIS A 395 -20.52 10.24 4.80
N THR A 396 -20.82 11.51 4.52
CA THR A 396 -22.14 12.13 4.75
C THR A 396 -22.90 12.41 3.45
N GLY A 397 -22.20 12.43 2.31
CA GLY A 397 -22.76 12.88 1.04
C GLY A 397 -23.82 11.93 0.48
N ARG A 398 -24.83 12.54 -0.15
CA ARG A 398 -25.85 11.84 -0.94
C ARG A 398 -25.98 12.45 -2.33
N MET A 399 -26.16 11.60 -3.32
CA MET A 399 -26.36 12.03 -4.70
C MET A 399 -27.70 12.77 -4.85
N LYS A 400 -27.71 13.89 -5.55
CA LYS A 400 -28.92 14.69 -5.86
C LYS A 400 -29.70 14.12 -7.04
N GLU A 401 -30.94 14.59 -7.23
CA GLU A 401 -31.85 14.18 -8.31
C GLU A 401 -31.25 14.28 -9.71
N VAL A 402 -30.36 15.25 -9.95
CA VAL A 402 -29.67 15.42 -11.24
C VAL A 402 -28.82 14.20 -11.63
N CYS A 403 -28.46 13.36 -10.66
CA CYS A 403 -27.68 12.14 -10.89
C CYS A 403 -28.54 10.95 -11.34
N GLY A 404 -29.81 11.19 -11.70
CA GLY A 404 -30.70 10.21 -12.31
C GLY A 404 -30.83 8.92 -11.48
N PRO A 405 -30.42 7.74 -12.02
CA PRO A 405 -30.59 6.46 -11.33
C PRO A 405 -29.80 6.34 -10.02
N PHE A 406 -28.84 7.24 -9.76
CA PHE A 406 -28.06 7.25 -8.53
C PHE A 406 -28.62 8.20 -7.46
N ALA A 407 -29.68 8.96 -7.77
CA ALA A 407 -30.28 9.90 -6.84
C ALA A 407 -30.63 9.25 -5.48
N GLY A 408 -30.31 9.95 -4.40
CA GLY A 408 -30.54 9.49 -3.02
C GLY A 408 -29.53 8.47 -2.48
N MET A 409 -28.70 7.86 -3.33
CA MET A 409 -27.65 6.92 -2.91
C MET A 409 -26.59 7.64 -2.07
N ARG A 410 -25.94 6.89 -1.18
CA ARG A 410 -24.74 7.39 -0.49
C ARG A 410 -23.60 7.49 -1.49
N VAL A 411 -22.75 8.51 -1.35
CA VAL A 411 -21.60 8.73 -2.24
C VAL A 411 -20.69 7.50 -2.34
N GLU A 412 -20.42 6.82 -1.23
CA GLU A 412 -19.64 5.57 -1.19
C GLU A 412 -20.23 4.46 -2.09
N GLU A 413 -21.55 4.26 -2.07
CA GLU A 413 -22.23 3.27 -2.91
C GLU A 413 -22.27 3.71 -4.38
N ALA A 414 -22.55 5.00 -4.63
CA ALA A 414 -22.62 5.56 -5.97
C ALA A 414 -21.26 5.50 -6.67
N LYS A 415 -20.16 5.75 -5.95
CA LYS A 415 -18.79 5.69 -6.47
C LYS A 415 -18.48 4.36 -7.14
N GLU A 416 -18.67 3.26 -6.42
CA GLU A 416 -18.37 1.93 -6.97
C GLU A 416 -19.31 1.57 -8.12
N ARG A 417 -20.60 1.88 -7.99
CA ARG A 417 -21.60 1.52 -9.01
C ARG A 417 -21.43 2.31 -10.30
N MET A 418 -21.15 3.60 -10.21
CA MET A 418 -20.92 4.48 -11.36
C MET A 418 -19.60 4.14 -12.06
N LYS A 419 -18.53 3.89 -11.28
CA LYS A 419 -17.27 3.40 -11.83
C LYS A 419 -17.48 2.12 -12.63
N GLN A 420 -18.15 1.12 -12.06
CA GLN A 420 -18.39 -0.15 -12.75
C GLN A 420 -19.23 0.06 -14.02
N GLN A 421 -20.28 0.89 -13.97
CA GLN A 421 -21.09 1.18 -15.16
C GLN A 421 -20.27 1.80 -16.30
N MET A 422 -19.37 2.76 -16.01
CA MET A 422 -18.52 3.37 -17.03
C MET A 422 -17.45 2.40 -17.57
N LEU A 423 -16.94 1.49 -16.73
CA LEU A 423 -16.04 0.42 -17.19
C LEU A 423 -16.78 -0.54 -18.13
N ASP A 424 -17.99 -0.95 -17.78
CA ASP A 424 -18.81 -1.88 -18.56
C ASP A 424 -19.23 -1.28 -19.91
N SER A 425 -19.48 0.03 -19.98
CA SER A 425 -19.81 0.74 -21.23
C SER A 425 -18.57 1.10 -22.07
N GLY A 426 -17.36 0.92 -21.55
CA GLY A 426 -16.10 1.27 -22.22
C GLY A 426 -15.76 2.77 -22.17
N GLU A 427 -16.52 3.55 -21.43
CA GLU A 427 -16.35 5.00 -21.25
C GLU A 427 -15.28 5.36 -20.20
N ALA A 428 -14.87 4.38 -19.40
CA ALA A 428 -13.75 4.50 -18.49
C ALA A 428 -12.77 3.32 -18.59
N ASP A 429 -11.60 3.50 -18.00
CA ASP A 429 -10.61 2.46 -17.75
C ASP A 429 -9.96 2.68 -16.36
N VAL A 430 -9.06 1.79 -15.93
CA VAL A 430 -8.33 1.88 -14.66
C VAL A 430 -6.84 2.13 -14.91
N PHE A 431 -6.25 2.91 -14.02
CA PHE A 431 -4.83 3.25 -13.98
C PHE A 431 -4.34 3.31 -12.54
N TYR A 432 -3.12 2.86 -12.28
CA TYR A 432 -2.50 2.94 -10.96
C TYR A 432 -1.31 3.89 -10.99
N ASP A 433 -1.18 4.71 -9.96
CA ASP A 433 -0.05 5.62 -9.79
C ASP A 433 0.45 5.60 -8.34
N LEU A 434 1.56 6.27 -8.08
CA LEU A 434 2.04 6.52 -6.73
C LEU A 434 1.63 7.92 -6.29
N THR A 435 1.25 8.07 -5.02
CA THR A 435 0.80 9.37 -4.46
C THR A 435 1.88 10.44 -4.45
N GLU A 436 3.14 10.06 -4.59
CA GLU A 436 4.29 10.96 -4.72
C GLU A 436 5.38 10.32 -5.60
N GLU A 437 6.35 11.13 -6.04
CA GLU A 437 7.49 10.62 -6.81
C GLU A 437 8.34 9.68 -5.96
N VAL A 438 8.51 8.45 -6.45
CA VAL A 438 9.36 7.44 -5.84
C VAL A 438 10.58 7.20 -6.71
N LEU A 439 11.77 7.33 -6.11
CA LEU A 439 13.04 7.10 -6.77
C LEU A 439 13.71 5.87 -6.17
N CYS A 440 14.07 4.92 -7.03
CA CYS A 440 14.93 3.81 -6.65
C CYS A 440 16.34 4.34 -6.36
N ARG A 441 17.11 3.63 -5.54
CA ARG A 441 18.52 4.00 -5.29
C ARG A 441 19.43 3.88 -6.50
N CYS A 442 19.06 3.14 -7.54
CA CYS A 442 19.79 3.15 -8.81
C CYS A 442 19.62 4.47 -9.58
N GLY A 443 18.73 5.36 -9.13
CA GLY A 443 18.36 6.61 -9.80
C GLY A 443 17.14 6.48 -10.72
N GLY A 444 16.68 5.25 -11.01
CA GLY A 444 15.48 5.01 -11.80
C GLY A 444 14.20 5.42 -11.06
N ARG A 445 13.26 6.02 -11.79
CA ARG A 445 11.90 6.27 -11.29
C ARG A 445 11.17 4.95 -11.09
N VAL A 446 10.45 4.85 -9.98
CA VAL A 446 9.61 3.70 -9.67
C VAL A 446 8.21 3.98 -10.21
N HIS A 447 7.67 3.03 -10.95
CA HIS A 447 6.33 3.08 -11.51
C HIS A 447 5.52 1.88 -11.05
N ILE A 448 4.20 1.93 -11.24
CA ILE A 448 3.36 0.76 -11.02
C ILE A 448 3.42 -0.13 -12.27
N HIS A 449 3.88 -1.36 -12.11
CA HIS A 449 3.94 -2.36 -13.16
C HIS A 449 2.84 -3.39 -12.98
N ARG A 450 2.26 -3.84 -14.09
CA ARG A 450 1.36 -4.99 -14.12
C ARG A 450 2.18 -6.28 -14.08
N ILE A 451 1.74 -7.20 -13.22
CA ILE A 451 2.25 -8.55 -13.09
C ILE A 451 1.08 -9.48 -13.35
N ASP A 452 1.08 -10.17 -14.50
CA ASP A 452 -0.08 -10.94 -14.97
C ASP A 452 -0.41 -12.16 -14.10
N ASP A 453 0.62 -12.75 -13.51
CA ASP A 453 0.59 -14.10 -12.97
C ASP A 453 0.92 -14.13 -11.46
N GLN A 454 0.59 -13.04 -10.74
CA GLN A 454 0.76 -12.94 -9.29
C GLN A 454 -0.15 -13.93 -8.54
N TRP A 455 0.43 -14.65 -7.58
CA TRP A 455 -0.31 -15.56 -6.71
C TRP A 455 -0.81 -14.88 -5.43
N PHE A 456 -2.03 -15.22 -5.04
CA PHE A 456 -2.70 -14.73 -3.85
C PHE A 456 -3.22 -15.90 -2.99
N ILE A 457 -3.27 -15.68 -1.68
CA ILE A 457 -4.15 -16.47 -0.80
C ILE A 457 -5.52 -15.79 -0.79
N ASP A 458 -6.57 -16.54 -1.11
CA ASP A 458 -7.95 -16.07 -1.16
C ASP A 458 -8.58 -15.97 0.24
N TYR A 459 -8.18 -14.95 1.00
CA TYR A 459 -8.85 -14.60 2.25
C TYR A 459 -10.22 -13.93 2.03
N GLY A 460 -10.57 -13.58 0.78
CA GLY A 460 -11.90 -13.06 0.42
C GLY A 460 -12.97 -14.14 0.34
N ASN A 461 -12.58 -15.42 0.37
CA ASN A 461 -13.50 -16.54 0.37
C ASN A 461 -14.48 -16.48 1.56
N GLU A 462 -15.78 -16.35 1.26
CA GLU A 462 -16.84 -16.18 2.26
C GLU A 462 -16.95 -17.39 3.20
N GLU A 463 -16.80 -18.61 2.68
CA GLU A 463 -16.88 -19.83 3.49
C GLU A 463 -15.72 -19.89 4.49
N LEU A 464 -14.49 -19.60 4.03
CA LEU A 464 -13.32 -19.54 4.89
C LEU A 464 -13.48 -18.46 5.97
N THR A 465 -13.97 -17.29 5.57
CA THR A 465 -14.19 -16.15 6.47
C THR A 465 -15.16 -16.51 7.58
N GLU A 466 -16.32 -17.08 7.24
CA GLU A 466 -17.33 -17.44 8.23
C GLU A 466 -16.89 -18.62 9.12
N ARG A 467 -16.16 -19.60 8.58
CA ARG A 467 -15.56 -20.69 9.37
C ARG A 467 -14.51 -20.16 10.36
N THR A 468 -13.66 -19.23 9.92
CA THR A 468 -12.64 -18.61 10.77
C THR A 468 -13.29 -17.74 11.85
N SER A 469 -14.29 -16.95 11.47
CA SER A 469 -15.11 -16.15 12.39
C SER A 469 -15.78 -17.02 13.46
N ALA A 470 -16.34 -18.18 13.08
CA ALA A 470 -16.89 -19.14 14.02
C ALA A 470 -15.82 -19.71 14.96
N HIS A 471 -14.63 -20.03 14.45
CA HIS A 471 -13.52 -20.50 15.26
C HIS A 471 -13.04 -19.46 16.27
N CYS A 472 -12.93 -18.18 15.88
CA CYS A 472 -12.54 -17.09 16.77
C CYS A 472 -13.44 -16.95 18.01
N ARG A 473 -14.74 -17.31 17.91
CA ARG A 473 -15.66 -17.32 19.06
C ARG A 473 -15.29 -18.35 20.13
N SER A 474 -14.53 -19.39 19.76
CA SER A 474 -14.01 -20.39 20.70
C SER A 474 -12.68 -19.99 21.34
N MET A 475 -12.03 -18.94 20.81
CA MET A 475 -10.75 -18.46 21.30
C MET A 475 -10.92 -17.51 22.48
N THR A 476 -9.90 -17.43 23.33
CA THR A 476 -9.78 -16.37 24.34
C THR A 476 -8.89 -15.28 23.78
N ILE A 477 -9.48 -14.15 23.39
CA ILE A 477 -8.76 -12.98 22.86
C ILE A 477 -8.78 -11.88 23.91
N ASN A 478 -7.60 -11.33 24.22
CA ASN A 478 -7.45 -10.24 25.17
C ASN A 478 -6.73 -9.05 24.52
N PRO A 479 -7.15 -7.81 24.82
CA PRO A 479 -8.31 -7.46 25.64
C PRO A 479 -9.66 -7.74 24.90
N PRO A 480 -10.81 -7.81 25.60
CA PRO A 480 -12.08 -8.26 25.04
C PRO A 480 -12.56 -7.48 23.81
N GLU A 481 -12.24 -6.19 23.72
CA GLU A 481 -12.55 -5.35 22.56
C GLU A 481 -11.96 -5.89 21.24
N TYR A 482 -10.83 -6.61 21.30
CA TYR A 482 -10.26 -7.24 20.11
C TYR A 482 -11.05 -8.49 19.71
N ALA A 483 -11.68 -9.18 20.65
CA ALA A 483 -12.57 -10.31 20.34
C ALA A 483 -13.82 -9.84 19.59
N GLU A 484 -14.34 -8.65 19.92
CA GLU A 484 -15.50 -8.07 19.23
C GLU A 484 -15.12 -7.60 17.82
N ASN A 485 -13.96 -6.95 17.68
CA ASN A 485 -13.52 -6.36 16.40
C ASN A 485 -13.02 -7.40 15.39
N VAL A 486 -12.44 -8.54 15.82
CA VAL A 486 -11.81 -9.52 14.91
C VAL A 486 -12.76 -9.99 13.80
N HIS A 487 -14.06 -10.06 14.08
CA HIS A 487 -15.08 -10.46 13.08
C HIS A 487 -15.26 -9.43 11.96
N GLY A 488 -15.13 -8.13 12.25
CA GLY A 488 -15.13 -7.08 11.25
C GLY A 488 -13.86 -7.13 10.40
N VAL A 489 -12.71 -7.31 11.06
CA VAL A 489 -11.40 -7.46 10.40
C VAL A 489 -11.40 -8.63 9.42
N LEU A 490 -11.93 -9.80 9.81
CA LEU A 490 -12.01 -10.98 8.93
C LEU A 490 -12.82 -10.72 7.65
N ARG A 491 -13.91 -9.96 7.72
CA ARG A 491 -14.76 -9.64 6.54
C ARG A 491 -14.20 -8.51 5.69
N TRP A 492 -13.34 -7.68 6.27
CA TRP A 492 -12.62 -6.64 5.56
C TRP A 492 -11.51 -7.22 4.68
N PHE A 493 -10.91 -8.34 5.09
CA PHE A 493 -9.87 -8.98 4.29
C PHE A 493 -10.36 -9.37 2.88
N ARG A 494 -9.40 -9.29 1.96
CA ARG A 494 -9.49 -9.67 0.56
C ARG A 494 -8.31 -10.59 0.26
N GLU A 495 -8.26 -11.08 -0.97
CA GLU A 495 -7.12 -11.82 -1.47
C GLU A 495 -5.79 -11.07 -1.24
N ARG A 496 -4.77 -11.79 -0.76
CA ARG A 496 -3.47 -11.21 -0.39
C ARG A 496 -2.35 -11.81 -1.22
N ALA A 497 -1.57 -10.96 -1.89
CA ALA A 497 -0.42 -11.39 -2.67
C ALA A 497 0.60 -12.13 -1.77
N CYS A 498 0.80 -13.41 -2.03
CA CYS A 498 1.50 -14.35 -1.12
C CYS A 498 2.91 -14.73 -1.56
N VAL A 499 3.35 -14.19 -2.69
CA VAL A 499 4.68 -14.42 -3.26
C VAL A 499 5.28 -13.12 -3.79
N ARG A 500 6.60 -13.09 -3.99
CA ARG A 500 7.37 -11.97 -4.54
C ARG A 500 8.33 -12.44 -5.62
N LEU A 501 8.56 -11.58 -6.61
CA LEU A 501 9.63 -11.70 -7.61
C LEU A 501 10.86 -10.89 -7.16
N GLY A 502 12.03 -11.26 -7.70
CA GLY A 502 13.27 -10.52 -7.50
C GLY A 502 14.12 -11.04 -6.35
N ASN A 503 14.90 -10.15 -5.75
CA ASN A 503 15.91 -10.49 -4.76
C ASN A 503 15.33 -10.53 -3.34
N TRP A 504 14.68 -11.63 -3.00
CA TRP A 504 14.12 -11.89 -1.67
C TRP A 504 14.80 -13.11 -1.03
N LEU A 505 14.95 -13.11 0.29
CA LEU A 505 15.26 -14.33 1.05
C LEU A 505 13.94 -15.04 1.39
N GLY A 506 13.92 -16.36 1.35
CA GLY A 506 12.74 -17.13 1.74
C GLY A 506 12.63 -18.49 1.09
N THR A 507 11.48 -19.11 1.28
CA THR A 507 11.15 -20.40 0.66
C THR A 507 10.69 -20.20 -0.78
N ARG A 508 11.30 -20.94 -1.72
CA ARG A 508 10.84 -21.00 -3.12
C ARG A 508 9.44 -21.58 -3.21
N PHE A 509 8.55 -20.90 -3.95
CA PHE A 509 7.18 -21.32 -4.14
C PHE A 509 7.13 -22.69 -4.88
N PRO A 510 6.34 -23.66 -4.41
CA PRO A 510 6.43 -25.04 -4.89
C PRO A 510 5.87 -25.29 -6.30
N PHE A 511 5.17 -24.32 -6.90
CA PHE A 511 4.53 -24.47 -8.21
C PHE A 511 5.24 -23.69 -9.32
N ASP A 512 6.06 -22.70 -8.95
CA ASP A 512 6.83 -21.85 -9.87
C ASP A 512 8.00 -21.24 -9.09
N ASP A 513 9.22 -21.66 -9.44
CA ASP A 513 10.45 -21.36 -8.68
C ASP A 513 10.97 -19.93 -8.85
N ARG A 514 10.41 -19.19 -9.82
CA ARG A 514 10.65 -17.75 -9.97
C ARG A 514 10.18 -16.98 -8.74
N TRP A 515 9.16 -17.50 -8.07
CA TRP A 515 8.50 -16.89 -6.92
C TRP A 515 9.11 -17.34 -5.59
N ILE A 516 9.16 -16.39 -4.66
CA ILE A 516 9.52 -16.63 -3.26
C ILE A 516 8.29 -16.33 -2.42
N ILE A 517 7.95 -17.24 -1.49
CA ILE A 517 6.86 -17.04 -0.55
C ILE A 517 7.19 -15.84 0.34
N GLU A 518 6.26 -14.90 0.44
CA GLU A 518 6.47 -13.65 1.20
C GLU A 518 6.37 -13.86 2.71
N ALA A 519 7.01 -12.96 3.46
CA ALA A 519 7.21 -13.07 4.89
C ALA A 519 5.91 -13.26 5.70
N ILE A 520 4.82 -12.57 5.35
CA ILE A 520 3.57 -12.66 6.12
C ILE A 520 2.80 -13.95 5.79
N SER A 521 3.04 -14.54 4.63
CA SER A 521 2.42 -15.79 4.19
C SER A 521 3.18 -17.01 4.69
N ASP A 522 4.49 -16.89 4.93
CA ASP A 522 5.31 -17.94 5.53
C ASP A 522 5.38 -17.94 7.05
N SER A 523 4.66 -17.03 7.72
CA SER A 523 4.65 -16.86 9.18
C SER A 523 3.30 -17.17 9.83
N THR A 524 2.41 -17.85 9.11
CA THR A 524 1.04 -18.14 9.58
C THR A 524 0.97 -19.38 10.49
N LEU A 525 1.86 -20.35 10.27
CA LEU A 525 1.97 -21.58 11.05
C LEU A 525 3.43 -21.82 11.42
N TYR A 526 3.92 -21.18 12.49
CA TYR A 526 5.26 -21.48 12.97
C TYR A 526 5.32 -22.92 13.51
N PRO A 527 6.31 -23.73 13.08
CA PRO A 527 6.49 -25.10 13.53
C PRO A 527 6.93 -25.21 14.99
#